data_AF-E3MUM7-F1
#
_entry.id   AF-E3MUM7-F1
#
_cell.length_a   1.000
_cell.length_b   1.000
_cell.length_c   1.000
_cell.angle_alpha   90.00
_cell.angle_beta   90.00
_cell.angle_gamma   90.00
#
_symmetry.space_group_name_H-M   'P 1'
#
loop_
_entity.id
_entity.type
_entity.pdbx_description
1 polymer ?
#
loop_
_entity_poly.entity_id
_entity_poly.type
_entity_poly.pdbx_seq_one_letter_code
_entity_poly.pdbx_strand_id
1 'polypeptide(L)'
;MTGQVCMSPIGCVRNVICDANVNTFVIIFFNASEIVRPEDAFLNRAFVDSTNLRTGGLGGPLDIFSSFGMSCENKKWYVTKYPHGLRYYTQNVENPKLITGDLDGKKSEIKFISCVPPMYDY
;
A
#
# COMPACT_ATOMS: atom_id res chain seq x y z
N MET A 1 10.28 11.26 13.34
CA MET A 1 10.36 12.34 12.34
C MET A 1 9.22 12.17 11.35
N THR A 2 8.34 13.18 11.36
CA THR A 2 7.39 13.62 10.31
C THR A 2 6.52 12.57 9.62
N GLY A 3 5.30 12.38 10.14
CA GLY A 3 4.19 11.93 9.30
C GLY A 3 3.99 12.94 8.16
N GLN A 4 3.95 12.46 6.92
CA GLN A 4 3.69 13.28 5.75
C GLN A 4 2.24 13.81 5.82
N VAL A 5 2.10 15.04 6.27
CA VAL A 5 0.82 15.78 6.23
C VAL A 5 0.48 16.03 4.77
N CYS A 6 -0.69 15.58 4.32
CA CYS A 6 -1.14 15.85 2.96
C CYS A 6 -1.64 17.28 2.87
N MET A 7 -0.76 18.21 2.48
CA MET A 7 -1.12 19.58 2.13
C MET A 7 -1.15 19.66 0.61
N SER A 8 -2.34 19.60 0.00
CA SER A 8 -2.48 19.91 -1.43
C SER A 8 -3.08 21.30 -1.59
N PRO A 9 -2.51 22.16 -2.45
CA PRO A 9 -3.34 23.13 -3.15
C PRO A 9 -4.40 22.38 -3.96
N ILE A 10 -5.62 22.91 -3.99
CA ILE A 10 -6.74 22.37 -4.78
C ILE A 10 -6.30 22.37 -6.25
N GLY A 11 -6.34 21.21 -6.91
CA GLY A 11 -6.04 21.08 -8.35
C GLY A 11 -4.66 20.52 -8.75
N CYS A 12 -3.80 20.10 -7.80
CA CYS A 12 -2.54 19.44 -8.16
C CYS A 12 -2.76 17.96 -8.47
N VAL A 13 -2.52 17.54 -9.72
CA VAL A 13 -2.35 16.12 -10.05
C VAL A 13 -1.06 15.63 -9.38
N ARG A 14 -1.13 14.49 -8.70
CA ARG A 14 0.01 13.86 -8.04
C ARG A 14 0.24 12.51 -8.69
N ASN A 15 1.37 12.37 -9.38
CA ASN A 15 1.86 11.13 -9.92
C ASN A 15 3.23 10.84 -9.33
N VAL A 16 3.43 9.63 -8.83
CA VAL A 16 4.75 9.15 -8.39
C VAL A 16 4.95 7.80 -9.06
N ILE A 17 5.91 7.77 -9.98
CA ILE A 17 6.23 6.57 -10.75
C ILE A 17 7.27 5.77 -9.97
N CYS A 18 6.89 4.57 -9.57
CA CYS A 18 7.75 3.56 -8.98
C CYS A 18 7.87 2.36 -9.92
N ASP A 19 8.79 1.45 -9.66
CA ASP A 19 8.82 0.14 -10.28
C ASP A 19 7.89 -0.82 -9.51
N ALA A 20 7.03 -1.54 -10.23
CA ALA A 20 6.17 -2.58 -9.65
C ALA A 20 7.01 -3.81 -9.24
N ASN A 21 7.47 -3.85 -8.00
CA ASN A 21 8.26 -4.95 -7.48
C ASN A 21 8.02 -5.23 -6.00
N VAL A 22 8.67 -6.28 -5.48
CA VAL A 22 8.51 -6.77 -4.10
C VAL A 22 8.91 -5.74 -3.03
N ASN A 23 9.69 -4.73 -3.39
CA ASN A 23 10.15 -3.66 -2.51
C ASN A 23 9.34 -2.37 -2.68
N THR A 24 8.40 -2.31 -3.62
CA THR A 24 7.43 -1.22 -3.75
C THR A 24 6.11 -1.64 -3.09
N PHE A 25 5.81 -1.05 -1.94
CA PHE A 25 4.64 -1.39 -1.12
C PHE A 25 4.23 -0.23 -0.21
N VAL A 26 3.00 -0.28 0.30
CA VAL A 26 2.48 0.65 1.31
C VAL A 26 2.26 -0.09 2.62
N ILE A 27 2.72 0.48 3.74
CA ILE A 27 2.39 -0.02 5.08
C ILE A 27 1.19 0.75 5.61
N ILE A 28 0.18 -0.01 6.05
CA ILE A 28 -1.01 0.48 6.76
C ILE A 28 -1.08 -0.11 8.16
N PHE A 29 -1.81 0.54 9.07
CA PHE A 29 -2.16 -0.03 10.37
C PHE A 29 -3.64 -0.36 10.43
N PHE A 30 -3.99 -1.54 10.96
CA PHE A 30 -5.38 -1.98 11.02
C PHE A 30 -6.24 -1.06 11.90
N ASN A 31 -5.72 -0.62 13.05
CA ASN A 31 -6.41 0.32 13.94
C ASN A 31 -6.65 1.72 13.34
N ALA A 32 -6.04 2.04 12.20
CA ALA A 32 -6.24 3.27 11.44
C ALA A 32 -6.84 2.96 10.05
N SER A 33 -7.55 1.84 9.93
CA SER A 33 -8.24 1.41 8.72
C SER A 33 -9.65 0.91 9.02
N GLU A 34 -10.47 0.83 7.99
CA GLU A 34 -11.79 0.18 8.01
C GLU A 34 -11.68 -1.34 7.91
N ILE A 35 -10.47 -1.88 7.78
CA ILE A 35 -10.20 -3.32 7.70
C ILE A 35 -9.96 -3.86 9.11
N VAL A 36 -10.77 -4.85 9.49
CA VAL A 36 -10.65 -5.53 10.77
C VAL A 36 -9.33 -6.32 10.81
N ARG A 37 -8.56 -6.13 11.88
CA ARG A 37 -7.32 -6.90 12.11
C ARG A 37 -7.67 -8.38 12.29
N PRO A 38 -7.07 -9.29 11.51
CA PRO A 38 -7.17 -10.72 11.77
C PRO A 38 -6.64 -11.08 13.16
N GLU A 39 -7.31 -12.01 13.87
CA GLU A 39 -6.90 -12.41 15.23
C GLU A 39 -5.48 -12.97 15.28
N ASP A 40 -5.09 -13.68 14.23
CA ASP A 40 -3.79 -14.31 14.07
C ASP A 40 -2.69 -13.36 13.56
N ALA A 41 -3.02 -12.09 13.31
CA ALA A 41 -2.04 -11.09 12.90
C ALA A 41 -1.08 -10.79 14.06
N PHE A 42 0.22 -11.04 13.86
CA PHE A 42 1.26 -10.82 14.86
C PHE A 42 1.49 -9.34 15.16
N LEU A 43 1.32 -8.47 14.14
CA LEU A 43 1.50 -7.03 14.24
C LEU A 43 0.20 -6.31 13.86
N ASN A 44 0.03 -5.09 14.39
CA ASN A 44 -1.02 -4.17 13.96
C ASN A 44 -0.67 -3.47 12.62
N ARG A 45 -0.13 -4.21 11.64
CA ARG A 45 0.21 -3.66 10.33
C ARG A 45 -0.02 -4.66 9.20
N ALA A 46 -0.32 -4.12 8.03
CA ALA A 46 -0.41 -4.87 6.78
C ALA A 46 0.28 -4.12 5.64
N PHE A 47 0.51 -4.83 4.54
CA PHE A 47 1.23 -4.37 3.37
C PHE A 47 0.30 -4.42 2.16
N VAL A 48 0.21 -3.30 1.43
CA VAL A 48 -0.35 -3.24 0.08
C VAL A 48 0.81 -3.35 -0.88
N ASP A 49 0.97 -4.52 -1.49
CA ASP A 49 2.09 -4.79 -2.39
C ASP A 49 1.77 -4.28 -3.81
N SER A 50 2.77 -3.74 -4.50
CA SER A 50 2.63 -3.27 -5.90
C SER A 50 2.64 -4.39 -6.93
N THR A 51 3.03 -5.59 -6.52
CA THR A 51 3.14 -6.78 -7.37
C THR A 51 2.52 -7.98 -6.66
N ASN A 52 2.11 -8.98 -7.43
CA ASN A 52 1.59 -10.22 -6.87
C ASN A 52 2.75 -11.10 -6.41
N LEU A 53 2.91 -11.24 -5.10
CA LEU A 53 4.00 -12.03 -4.50
C LEU A 53 3.91 -13.54 -4.77
N ARG A 54 2.75 -14.06 -5.19
CA ARG A 54 2.56 -15.49 -5.47
C ARG A 54 2.95 -15.86 -6.90
N THR A 55 2.54 -15.04 -7.86
CA THR A 55 2.80 -15.29 -9.29
C THR A 55 4.06 -14.59 -9.78
N GLY A 56 4.58 -13.64 -9.00
CA GLY A 56 5.45 -12.60 -9.53
C GLY A 56 4.67 -11.66 -10.46
N GLY A 57 5.25 -10.50 -10.71
CA GLY A 57 4.84 -9.60 -11.78
C GLY A 57 6.04 -9.30 -12.65
N LEU A 58 5.81 -9.13 -13.96
CA LEU A 58 6.75 -8.39 -14.79
C LEU A 58 6.77 -6.98 -14.22
N GLY A 59 7.93 -6.53 -13.73
CA GLY A 59 8.10 -5.18 -13.19
C GLY A 59 7.77 -4.11 -14.24
N GLY A 60 7.98 -2.85 -13.88
CA GLY A 60 7.70 -1.75 -14.79
C GLY A 60 7.14 -0.53 -14.08
N PRO A 61 7.08 0.61 -14.80
CA PRO A 61 6.62 1.87 -14.24
C PRO A 61 5.17 1.78 -13.79
N LEU A 62 4.94 2.15 -12.54
CA LEU A 62 3.69 2.10 -11.81
C LEU A 62 3.46 3.45 -11.12
N ASP A 63 2.36 4.12 -11.45
CA ASP A 63 1.93 5.28 -10.66
C ASP A 63 1.25 4.80 -9.36
N ILE A 64 1.91 4.98 -8.22
CA ILE A 64 1.41 4.49 -6.93
C ILE A 64 0.13 5.19 -6.47
N PHE A 65 -0.12 6.42 -6.93
CA PHE A 65 -1.35 7.14 -6.59
C PHE A 65 -2.56 6.46 -7.21
N SER A 66 -2.50 6.25 -8.53
CA SER A 66 -3.58 5.60 -9.28
C SER A 66 -3.75 4.12 -8.89
N SER A 67 -2.64 3.42 -8.63
CA SER A 67 -2.61 1.99 -8.38
C SER A 67 -3.16 1.61 -7.01
N PHE A 68 -2.81 2.37 -5.97
CA PHE A 68 -3.32 2.14 -4.60
C PHE A 68 -4.54 3.01 -4.24
N GLY A 69 -5.02 3.83 -5.19
CA GLY A 69 -6.15 4.73 -4.95
C GLY A 69 -5.85 5.73 -3.84
N MET A 70 -4.63 6.31 -3.85
CA MET A 70 -4.21 7.19 -2.78
C MET A 70 -5.05 8.47 -2.76
N SER A 71 -5.67 8.75 -1.62
CA SER A 71 -6.50 9.93 -1.40
C SER A 71 -6.03 10.70 -0.16
N CYS A 72 -6.23 12.01 -0.20
CA CYS A 72 -5.88 12.92 0.88
C CYS A 72 -7.18 13.45 1.52
N GLU A 73 -7.44 13.09 2.76
CA GLU A 73 -8.60 13.53 3.52
C GLU A 73 -8.15 13.99 4.91
N ASN A 74 -8.67 15.13 5.39
CA ASN A 74 -8.33 15.65 6.73
C ASN A 74 -6.82 15.68 7.02
N LYS A 75 -6.02 16.05 6.02
CA LYS A 75 -4.54 16.13 6.07
C LYS A 75 -3.82 14.78 6.26
N LYS A 76 -4.52 13.66 6.08
CA LYS A 76 -4.00 12.30 6.12
C LYS A 76 -4.12 11.62 4.77
N TRP A 77 -3.17 10.73 4.50
CA TRP A 77 -3.16 9.90 3.31
C TRP A 77 -3.85 8.57 3.56
N TYR A 78 -4.66 8.13 2.60
CA TYR A 78 -5.36 6.85 2.65
C TYR A 78 -5.15 6.09 1.34
N VAL A 79 -5.10 4.77 1.42
CA VAL A 79 -5.30 3.87 0.27
C VAL A 79 -6.74 3.37 0.25
N THR A 80 -7.26 3.12 -0.94
CA THR A 80 -8.61 2.57 -1.16
C THR A 80 -8.64 1.44 -2.19
N LYS A 81 -7.54 1.19 -2.90
CA LYS A 81 -7.38 0.09 -3.84
C LYS A 81 -6.30 -0.87 -3.37
N TYR A 82 -6.60 -2.15 -3.51
CA TYR A 82 -5.76 -3.26 -3.05
C TYR A 82 -5.58 -4.26 -4.18
N PRO A 83 -4.82 -3.91 -5.24
CA PRO A 83 -4.78 -4.68 -6.49
C PRO A 83 -4.35 -6.14 -6.31
N HIS A 84 -3.56 -6.41 -5.27
CA HIS A 84 -3.09 -7.75 -4.92
C HIS A 84 -3.51 -8.19 -3.52
N GLY A 85 -4.48 -7.50 -2.92
CA GLY A 85 -4.89 -7.72 -1.53
C GLY A 85 -3.96 -7.09 -0.49
N LEU A 86 -4.12 -7.52 0.76
CA LEU A 86 -3.35 -7.09 1.91
C LEU A 86 -2.58 -8.25 2.50
N ARG A 87 -1.26 -8.11 2.52
CA ARG A 87 -0.38 -9.08 3.16
C ARG A 87 -0.16 -8.72 4.62
N TYR A 88 -0.22 -9.70 5.50
CA TYR A 88 0.11 -9.54 6.91
C TYR A 88 0.87 -10.75 7.44
N TYR A 89 1.66 -10.52 8.49
CA TYR A 89 2.43 -11.60 9.12
C TYR A 89 1.66 -12.19 10.29
N THR A 90 1.66 -13.51 10.36
CA THR A 90 1.27 -14.26 11.56
C THR A 90 2.49 -14.47 12.46
N GLN A 91 2.34 -15.22 13.56
CA GLN A 91 3.51 -15.62 14.35
C GLN A 91 4.54 -16.40 13.51
N ASN A 92 4.09 -17.13 12.48
CA ASN A 92 4.98 -17.68 11.47
C ASN A 92 5.27 -16.61 10.40
N VAL A 93 6.44 -15.97 10.53
CA VAL A 93 6.89 -14.91 9.62
C VAL A 93 7.27 -15.41 8.23
N GLU A 94 7.55 -16.71 8.07
CA GLU A 94 7.96 -17.31 6.79
C GLU A 94 6.79 -17.46 5.83
N ASN A 95 5.56 -17.56 6.35
CA ASN A 95 4.34 -17.73 5.56
C ASN A 95 3.33 -16.62 5.86
N PRO A 96 3.50 -15.43 5.26
CA PRO A 96 2.53 -14.36 5.42
C PRO A 96 1.19 -14.74 4.79
N LYS A 97 0.11 -14.27 5.40
CA LYS A 97 -1.26 -14.46 4.89
C LYS A 97 -1.70 -13.28 4.06
N LEU A 98 -2.71 -13.51 3.21
CA LEU A 98 -3.26 -12.52 2.30
C LEU A 98 -4.76 -12.38 2.53
N ILE A 99 -5.23 -11.12 2.59
CA ILE A 99 -6.65 -10.77 2.57
C ILE A 99 -6.96 -10.26 1.16
N THR A 100 -7.92 -10.86 0.45
CA THR A 100 -8.26 -10.49 -0.93
C THR A 100 -9.73 -10.14 -1.14
N GLY A 101 -10.63 -10.55 -0.24
CA GLY A 101 -12.06 -10.25 -0.28
C GLY A 101 -12.43 -9.07 0.62
N ASP A 102 -13.51 -8.35 0.28
CA ASP A 102 -14.06 -7.22 1.06
C ASP A 102 -13.05 -6.08 1.33
N LEU A 103 -12.23 -5.73 0.34
CA LEU A 103 -11.29 -4.60 0.46
C LEU A 103 -11.68 -3.39 -0.39
N ASP A 104 -12.49 -3.58 -1.42
CA ASP A 104 -12.77 -2.53 -2.38
C ASP A 104 -13.45 -1.32 -1.72
N GLY A 105 -12.87 -0.14 -1.93
CA GLY A 105 -13.34 1.12 -1.35
C GLY A 105 -13.03 1.33 0.13
N LYS A 106 -12.55 0.32 0.87
CA LYS A 106 -12.19 0.47 2.28
C LYS A 106 -10.96 1.37 2.43
N LYS A 107 -11.00 2.27 3.41
CA LYS A 107 -9.92 3.22 3.67
C LYS A 107 -8.92 2.65 4.64
N SER A 108 -7.64 2.86 4.35
CA SER A 108 -6.55 2.60 5.30
C SER A 108 -5.55 3.75 5.33
N GLU A 109 -5.28 4.28 6.52
CA GLU A 109 -4.30 5.36 6.68
C GLU A 109 -2.88 4.87 6.31
N ILE A 110 -2.23 5.59 5.41
CA ILE A 110 -0.86 5.32 4.98
C ILE A 110 0.10 5.73 6.09
N LYS A 111 0.98 4.80 6.48
CA LYS A 111 2.05 5.07 7.45
C LYS A 111 3.42 5.17 6.81
N PHE A 112 3.66 4.38 5.77
CA PHE A 112 4.93 4.34 5.06
C PHE A 112 4.70 3.92 3.62
N ILE A 113 5.48 4.50 2.71
CA ILE A 113 5.51 4.14 1.30
C ILE A 113 6.95 3.74 0.98
N SER A 114 7.13 2.52 0.50
CA SER A 114 8.34 2.08 -0.16
C SER A 114 8.14 2.17 -1.66
N CYS A 115 9.03 2.85 -2.36
CA CYS A 115 8.98 3.08 -3.80
C CYS A 115 10.36 2.80 -4.37
N VAL A 116 10.49 1.76 -5.17
CA VAL A 116 11.71 1.54 -5.95
C VAL A 116 11.63 2.41 -7.20
N PRO A 117 12.69 3.17 -7.56
CA PRO A 117 12.70 3.90 -8.81
C PRO A 117 12.65 2.95 -10.02
N PRO A 118 11.92 3.28 -11.09
CA PRO A 118 12.03 2.53 -12.35
C PRO A 118 13.48 2.57 -12.85
N MET A 119 14.04 1.41 -13.18
CA MET A 119 15.31 1.34 -13.90
C MET A 119 15.03 1.69 -15.36
N TYR A 120 15.57 2.82 -15.82
CA TYR A 120 15.61 3.14 -17.25
C TYR A 120 16.90 2.56 -17.82
N ASP A 121 16.78 1.64 -18.78
CA ASP A 121 17.93 1.24 -19.60
C ASP A 121 18.34 2.44 -20.47
N TYR A 122 19.59 2.88 -20.34
CA TYR A 122 20.21 3.94 -21.14
C TYR A 122 20.96 3.37 -22.34
#